data_AF-A0A831LWY2-F1
#
_entry.id   AF-A0A831LWY2-F1
#
_cell.length_a   1.000
_cell.length_b   1.000
_cell.length_c   1.000
_cell.angle_alpha   90.00
_cell.angle_beta   90.00
_cell.angle_gamma   90.00
#
_symmetry.space_group_name_H-M   'P 1'
#
loop_
_entity.id
_entity.type
_entity.pdbx_description
1 polymer ?
#
loop_
_entity_poly.entity_id
_entity_poly.type
_entity_poly.pdbx_seq_one_letter_code
_entity_poly.pdbx_strand_id
1 'polypeptide(L)'
;RLAIYHPAKHSPSQKKVGSVSGSFASVAGRSCIIVDDVITTGKTLHEVVEYLRSHGAKPVAIWVLFDKRGVKAVEGVPVFPLYTVSRID
;
A
#
# COMPACT_ATOMS: atom_id res chain seq x y z
N ARG A 1 12.43 3.80 -9.70
CA ARG A 1 13.12 2.80 -8.85
C ARG A 1 12.06 1.96 -8.16
N LEU A 2 12.26 0.66 -8.02
CA LEU A 2 11.30 -0.27 -7.40
C LEU A 2 11.67 -0.54 -5.94
N ALA A 3 10.65 -0.69 -5.10
CA ALA A 3 10.72 -1.22 -3.74
C ALA A 3 9.60 -2.27 -3.59
N ILE A 4 9.84 -3.32 -2.79
CA ILE A 4 8.85 -4.35 -2.51
C ILE A 4 8.52 -4.31 -1.03
N TYR A 5 7.24 -4.25 -0.71
CA TYR A 5 6.74 -4.33 0.66
C TYR A 5 6.22 -5.74 0.96
N HIS A 6 6.59 -6.28 2.11
CA HIS A 6 6.09 -7.52 2.66
C HIS A 6 5.08 -7.21 3.77
N PRO A 7 3.78 -7.55 3.58
CA PRO A 7 2.74 -7.29 4.57
C PRO A 7 3.00 -7.96 5.91
N ALA A 8 2.57 -7.32 6.99
CA ALA A 8 2.76 -7.80 8.36
C ALA A 8 2.22 -9.23 8.57
N LYS A 9 1.13 -9.59 7.88
CA LYS A 9 0.53 -10.93 7.91
C LYS A 9 1.47 -12.04 7.42
N HIS A 10 2.50 -11.72 6.63
CA HIS A 10 3.52 -12.65 6.15
C HIS A 10 4.75 -12.71 7.07
N SER A 11 4.80 -11.90 8.13
CA SER A 11 5.92 -11.97 9.08
C SER A 11 5.80 -13.21 9.99
N PRO A 12 6.88 -13.98 10.18
CA PRO A 12 6.90 -15.11 11.11
C PRO A 12 6.98 -14.68 12.58
N SER A 13 7.17 -13.38 12.87
CA SER A 13 7.29 -12.84 14.22
C SER A 13 5.96 -12.82 14.98
N GLN A 14 6.00 -13.02 16.31
CA GLN A 14 4.83 -12.85 17.18
C GLN A 14 4.24 -11.43 17.08
N LYS A 15 5.10 -10.41 16.99
CA LYS A 15 4.71 -9.03 16.66
C LYS A 15 4.77 -8.84 15.15
N LYS A 16 3.63 -8.95 14.48
CA LYS A 16 3.51 -8.82 13.02
C LYS A 16 3.77 -7.38 12.59
N VAL A 17 4.89 -7.14 11.91
CA VAL A 17 5.25 -5.84 11.33
C VAL A 17 5.62 -6.06 9.87
N GLY A 18 5.19 -5.16 8.98
CA GLY A 18 5.58 -5.22 7.57
C GLY A 18 6.96 -4.64 7.34
N SER A 19 7.56 -4.92 6.19
CA SER A 19 8.92 -4.48 5.87
C SER A 19 9.12 -4.23 4.38
N VAL A 20 10.04 -3.34 4.03
CA VAL A 20 10.56 -3.24 2.66
C VAL A 20 11.77 -4.15 2.48
N SER A 21 11.82 -4.85 1.35
CA SER A 21 12.95 -5.72 1.01
C SER A 21 14.25 -4.93 0.84
N GLY A 22 15.29 -5.35 1.57
CA GLY A 22 16.64 -4.75 1.51
C GLY A 22 17.38 -4.96 0.18
N SER A 23 16.90 -5.86 -0.67
CA SER A 23 17.45 -6.09 -2.02
C SER A 23 17.01 -5.02 -3.04
N PHE A 24 16.07 -4.14 -2.66
CA PHE A 24 15.50 -3.12 -3.53
C PHE A 24 15.83 -1.71 -3.04
N ALA A 25 15.33 -0.71 -3.75
CA ALA A 25 15.69 0.66 -3.48
C ALA A 25 15.06 1.15 -2.15
N SER A 26 15.86 1.82 -1.31
CA SER A 26 15.35 2.49 -0.10
C SER A 26 14.21 3.48 -0.41
N VAL A 27 13.25 3.62 0.50
CA VAL A 27 12.13 4.54 0.35
C VAL A 27 12.36 5.90 1.02
N ALA A 28 13.35 6.00 1.91
CA ALA A 28 13.59 7.20 2.73
C ALA A 28 13.83 8.46 1.87
N GLY A 29 13.13 9.54 2.20
CA GLY A 29 13.20 10.83 1.50
C GLY A 29 12.56 10.82 0.10
N ARG A 30 11.86 9.75 -0.30
CA ARG A 30 11.28 9.65 -1.64
C ARG A 30 9.78 9.87 -1.64
N SER A 31 9.28 10.42 -2.74
CA SER A 31 7.87 10.36 -3.06
C SER A 31 7.55 9.00 -3.67
N CYS A 32 6.53 8.32 -3.15
CA CYS A 32 6.21 6.93 -3.47
C CYS A 32 4.78 6.80 -4.00
N ILE A 33 4.64 6.07 -5.10
CA ILE A 33 3.34 5.54 -5.54
C ILE A 33 3.27 4.10 -5.02
N ILE A 34 2.19 3.79 -4.31
CA ILE A 34 1.90 2.43 -3.85
C ILE A 34 1.13 1.74 -4.98
N VAL A 35 1.53 0.53 -5.35
CA VAL A 35 0.85 -0.27 -6.37
C VAL A 35 0.43 -1.60 -5.76
N ASP A 36 -0.84 -1.98 -5.93
CA ASP A 36 -1.40 -3.26 -5.47
C ASP A 36 -2.37 -3.81 -6.53
N ASP A 37 -2.75 -5.08 -6.45
CA ASP A 37 -3.69 -5.68 -7.42
C ASP A 37 -5.14 -5.31 -7.09
N VAL A 38 -5.57 -5.50 -5.84
CA VAL A 38 -6.96 -5.32 -5.43
C VAL A 38 -7.09 -4.72 -4.04
N ILE A 39 -7.95 -3.71 -3.92
CA ILE A 39 -8.43 -3.23 -2.63
C ILE A 39 -9.60 -4.09 -2.20
N THR A 40 -9.35 -4.91 -1.18
CA THR A 40 -10.39 -5.62 -0.43
C THR A 40 -10.76 -4.82 0.81
N THR A 41 -10.12 -5.06 1.95
CA THR A 41 -10.41 -4.33 3.19
C THR A 41 -9.71 -2.99 3.32
N GLY A 42 -8.67 -2.77 2.52
CA GLY A 42 -7.77 -1.61 2.64
C GLY A 42 -6.72 -1.75 3.75
N LYS A 43 -6.77 -2.81 4.58
CA LYS A 43 -5.84 -2.99 5.72
C LYS A 43 -4.37 -2.95 5.30
N THR A 44 -4.01 -3.68 4.25
CA THR A 44 -2.63 -3.70 3.74
C THR A 44 -2.17 -2.32 3.29
N LEU A 45 -3.03 -1.55 2.61
CA LEU A 45 -2.67 -0.19 2.18
C LEU A 45 -2.48 0.77 3.35
N HIS A 46 -3.30 0.66 4.40
CA HIS A 46 -3.12 1.43 5.63
C HIS A 46 -1.75 1.13 6.26
N GLU A 47 -1.41 -0.16 6.42
CA GLU A 47 -0.10 -0.58 6.93
C GLU A 47 1.06 -0.04 6.07
N VAL A 48 0.93 -0.06 4.73
CA VAL A 48 1.97 0.47 3.82
C VAL A 48 2.13 1.98 3.97
N VAL A 49 1.03 2.74 4.05
CA VAL A 49 1.10 4.20 4.20
C VAL A 49 1.78 4.58 5.52
N GLU A 50 1.41 3.92 6.62
CA GLU A 50 2.06 4.12 7.92
C GLU A 50 3.55 3.74 7.89
N TYR A 51 3.88 2.61 7.27
CA TYR A 51 5.27 2.18 7.10
C TYR A 51 6.09 3.22 6.33
N LEU A 52 5.60 3.68 5.18
CA LEU A 52 6.31 4.66 4.36
C LEU A 52 6.56 5.96 5.13
N ARG A 53 5.53 6.48 5.82
CA ARG A 53 5.65 7.73 6.60
C ARG A 53 6.63 7.59 7.76
N SER A 54 6.55 6.50 8.52
CA SER A 54 7.47 6.23 9.63
C SER A 54 8.93 6.07 9.19
N HIS A 55 9.16 5.73 7.91
CA HIS A 55 10.49 5.60 7.31
C HIS A 55 10.88 6.82 6.45
N GLY A 56 10.23 7.96 6.65
CA GLY A 56 10.59 9.23 6.02
C GLY A 56 10.27 9.31 4.52
N ALA A 57 9.41 8.44 4.00
CA ALA A 57 8.90 8.50 2.65
C ALA A 57 7.56 9.24 2.58
N LYS A 58 7.26 9.81 1.41
CA LYS A 58 6.02 10.54 1.14
C LYS A 58 5.14 9.74 0.16
N PRO A 59 4.15 8.96 0.63
CA PRO A 59 3.19 8.36 -0.28
C PRO A 59 2.34 9.45 -0.93
N VAL A 60 2.26 9.45 -2.26
CA VAL A 60 1.57 10.50 -3.05
C VAL A 60 0.37 9.98 -3.83
N ALA A 61 0.32 8.67 -4.10
CA ALA A 61 -0.79 8.02 -4.78
C ALA A 61 -0.81 6.52 -4.45
N ILE A 62 -1.99 5.93 -4.54
CA ILE A 62 -2.22 4.48 -4.52
C ILE A 62 -2.86 4.09 -5.85
N TRP A 63 -2.25 3.18 -6.58
CA TRP A 63 -2.74 2.64 -7.85
C TRP A 63 -3.10 1.17 -7.68
N VAL A 64 -4.30 0.81 -8.10
CA VAL A 64 -4.80 -0.56 -8.00
C VAL A 64 -5.53 -0.98 -9.27
N LEU A 65 -5.51 -2.27 -9.59
CA LEU A 65 -6.31 -2.75 -10.72
C LEU A 65 -7.79 -2.77 -10.37
N PHE A 66 -8.14 -3.26 -9.19
CA PHE A 66 -9.54 -3.40 -8.76
C PHE A 66 -9.78 -2.78 -7.39
N ASP A 67 -10.84 -2.00 -7.27
CA ASP A 67 -11.33 -1.51 -6.00
C ASP A 67 -12.75 -2.04 -5.73
N LYS A 68 -12.89 -2.90 -4.71
CA LYS A 68 -14.17 -3.50 -4.32
C LYS A 68 -15.00 -2.63 -3.36
N ARG A 69 -14.53 -1.43 -3.00
CA ARG A 69 -15.13 -0.58 -1.97
C ARG A 69 -15.36 0.87 -2.41
N GLY A 70 -14.84 1.30 -3.56
CA GLY A 70 -14.96 2.68 -4.03
C GLY A 70 -14.18 3.67 -3.15
N VAL A 71 -13.03 3.23 -2.61
CA VAL A 71 -12.16 4.02 -1.74
C VAL A 71 -11.58 5.18 -2.53
N LYS A 72 -11.75 6.41 -2.01
CA LYS A 72 -11.19 7.63 -2.64
C LYS A 72 -9.79 7.97 -2.13
N ALA A 73 -9.52 7.67 -0.86
CA ALA A 73 -8.23 7.89 -0.25
C ALA A 73 -8.00 6.90 0.91
N VAL A 74 -6.73 6.57 1.18
CA VAL A 74 -6.30 5.85 2.38
C VAL A 74 -5.34 6.75 3.13
N GLU A 75 -5.65 7.08 4.38
CA GLU A 75 -4.84 8.00 5.20
C GLU A 75 -4.51 9.34 4.50
N GLY A 76 -5.45 9.87 3.72
CA GLY A 76 -5.27 11.10 2.93
C GLY A 76 -4.46 10.93 1.65
N VAL A 77 -3.98 9.73 1.32
CA VAL A 77 -3.31 9.41 0.05
C VAL A 77 -4.38 9.04 -0.98
N PRO A 78 -4.44 9.73 -2.14
CA PRO A 78 -5.49 9.47 -3.15
C PRO A 78 -5.34 8.10 -3.79
N VAL A 79 -6.48 7.44 -4.02
CA VAL A 79 -6.58 6.12 -4.67
C VAL A 79 -7.08 6.28 -6.10
N PHE A 80 -6.40 5.63 -7.04
CA PHE A 80 -6.74 5.59 -8.45
C PHE A 80 -6.88 4.13 -8.90
N PRO A 81 -8.10 3.59 -8.90
CA PRO A 81 -8.35 2.26 -9.42
C PRO A 81 -8.46 2.26 -10.95
N LEU A 82 -8.05 1.17 -11.61
CA LEU A 82 -8.36 0.94 -13.01
C LEU A 82 -9.84 0.57 -13.18
N TYR A 83 -10.38 -0.27 -12.29
CA TYR A 83 -11.79 -0.62 -12.23
C TYR A 83 -12.33 -0.54 -10.80
N THR A 84 -13.46 0.12 -10.62
CA THR A 84 -14.25 0.03 -9.39
C THR A 84 -15.30 -1.05 -9.59
N VAL A 85 -15.25 -2.09 -8.75
CA VAL A 85 -16.22 -3.18 -8.79
C VAL A 85 -17.44 -2.76 -7.97
N SER A 86 -18.53 -2.45 -8.65
CA SER A 86 -19.86 -2.43 -8.03
C SER A 86 -20.34 -3.88 -7.88
N ARG A 87 -21.18 -4.13 -6.86
CA ARG A 87 -21.77 -5.45 -6.60
C ARG A 87 -22.27 -6.05 -7.92
N ILE A 88 -21.76 -7.24 -8.24
CA ILE A 88 -22.32 -8.07 -9.31
C ILE A 88 -23.47 -8.79 -8.62
N ASP A 89 -24.68 -8.31 -8.89
CA ASP A 89 -25.92 -9.01 -8.58
C ASP A 89 -26.05 -10.31 -9.39
#